data_AF-A0A955HVY8-F1
#
_entry.id   AF-A0A955HVY8-F1
#
_cell.length_a   1.000
_cell.length_b   1.000
_cell.length_c   1.000
_cell.angle_alpha   90.00
_cell.angle_beta   90.00
_cell.angle_gamma   90.00
#
_symmetry.space_group_name_H-M   'P 1'
#
loop_
_entity.id
_entity.type
_entity.pdbx_description
1 polymer ?
#
loop_
_entity_poly.entity_id
_entity_poly.type
_entity_poly.pdbx_seq_one_letter_code
_entity_poly.pdbx_strand_id
1 'polypeptide(L)'
;MSQREKKEQLLRDEMERCILLPPDEKKFWIENAAILPNAMLDEVFRIVQEKNETVDRYIEAALAEDKDRKYLSELKAKIKKMKTEAFAMEEKSEEESVEEILEQQLEDLS
;
A
#
# COMPACT_ATOMS: atom_id res chain seq x y z
N MET A 1 2.23 -16.08 18.30
CA MET A 1 1.01 -15.70 17.56
C MET A 1 -0.06 -16.76 17.71
N SER A 2 -1.27 -16.34 18.06
CA SER A 2 -2.48 -17.16 18.08
C SER A 2 -2.93 -17.53 16.66
N GLN A 3 -3.80 -18.55 16.53
CA GLN A 3 -4.38 -18.90 15.23
C GLN A 3 -5.21 -17.76 14.64
N ARG A 4 -5.85 -16.95 15.49
CA ARG A 4 -6.61 -15.79 15.05
C ARG A 4 -5.71 -14.68 14.52
N GLU A 5 -4.65 -14.33 15.26
CA GLU A 5 -3.66 -13.32 14.83
C GLU A 5 -3.04 -13.69 13.48
N LYS A 6 -2.79 -14.97 13.21
CA LYS A 6 -2.32 -15.42 11.89
C LYS A 6 -3.33 -15.13 10.78
N LYS A 7 -4.62 -15.37 11.02
CA LYS A 7 -5.65 -15.11 10.01
C LYS A 7 -5.84 -13.61 9.78
N GLU A 8 -5.81 -12.81 10.85
CA GLU A 8 -5.85 -11.34 10.75
C GLU A 8 -4.66 -10.81 9.94
N GLN A 9 -3.46 -11.35 10.16
CA GLN A 9 -2.29 -10.98 9.37
C GLN A 9 -2.44 -11.37 7.89
N LEU A 10 -2.89 -12.60 7.60
CA LEU A 10 -3.12 -13.03 6.22
C LEU A 10 -4.14 -12.15 5.50
N LEU A 11 -5.22 -11.77 6.18
CA LEU A 11 -6.21 -10.84 5.62
C LEU A 11 -5.58 -9.46 5.36
N ARG A 12 -4.78 -8.95 6.29
CA ARG A 12 -4.09 -7.66 6.12
C ARG A 12 -3.17 -7.69 4.90
N ASP A 13 -2.32 -8.71 4.78
CA ASP A 13 -1.37 -8.85 3.67
C ASP A 13 -2.11 -8.88 2.33
N GLU A 14 -3.22 -9.62 2.26
CA GLU A 14 -4.01 -9.78 1.05
C GLU A 14 -4.81 -8.50 0.70
N MET A 15 -5.27 -7.77 1.71
CA MET A 15 -5.96 -6.50 1.56
C MET A 15 -5.01 -5.39 1.08
N GLU A 16 -3.79 -5.33 1.62
CA GLU A 16 -2.77 -4.37 1.22
C GLU A 16 -2.41 -4.55 -0.26
N ARG A 17 -2.24 -5.81 -0.70
CA ARG A 17 -1.97 -6.18 -2.10
C ARG A 17 -3.12 -5.89 -3.06
N CYS A 18 -4.36 -5.84 -2.59
CA CYS A 18 -5.53 -5.77 -3.46
C CYS A 18 -5.63 -4.45 -4.23
N ILE A 19 -5.40 -4.44 -5.54
CA ILE A 19 -5.47 -3.18 -6.31
C ILE A 19 -6.90 -2.74 -6.67
N LEU A 20 -7.89 -3.60 -6.43
CA LEU A 20 -9.27 -3.36 -6.85
C LEU A 20 -10.10 -2.60 -5.80
N LEU A 21 -9.57 -2.47 -4.58
CA LEU A 21 -10.25 -1.77 -3.49
C LEU A 21 -9.60 -0.40 -3.24
N PRO A 22 -10.39 0.66 -3.01
CA PRO A 22 -9.87 1.97 -2.65
C PRO A 22 -9.22 1.95 -1.25
N PRO A 23 -8.28 2.87 -0.97
CA PRO A 23 -7.57 2.92 0.31
C PRO A 23 -8.47 2.95 1.55
N ASP A 24 -9.57 3.71 1.51
CA ASP A 24 -10.50 3.84 2.64
C ASP A 24 -11.20 2.51 2.96
N GLU A 25 -11.55 1.74 1.94
CA GLU A 25 -12.18 0.43 2.11
C GLU A 25 -11.19 -0.59 2.64
N LYS A 26 -9.95 -0.60 2.13
CA LYS A 26 -8.88 -1.43 2.69
C LYS A 26 -8.67 -1.14 4.18
N LYS A 27 -8.58 0.15 4.52
CA LYS A 27 -8.40 0.62 5.89
C LYS A 27 -9.54 0.14 6.79
N PHE A 28 -10.79 0.29 6.33
CA PHE A 28 -11.96 -0.20 7.06
C PHE A 28 -11.83 -1.69 7.39
N TRP A 29 -11.55 -2.55 6.40
CA TRP A 29 -11.45 -4.00 6.64
C TRP A 29 -10.29 -4.37 7.56
N ILE A 30 -9.14 -3.71 7.40
CA ILE A 30 -7.94 -3.96 8.20
C ILE A 30 -8.14 -3.57 9.67
N GLU A 31 -8.72 -2.40 9.93
CA GLU A 31 -8.96 -1.91 11.30
C GLU A 31 -10.03 -2.73 12.02
N ASN A 32 -11.02 -3.23 11.28
CA ASN A 32 -12.12 -4.01 11.85
C ASN A 32 -11.82 -5.52 11.93
N ALA A 33 -10.74 -6.03 11.33
CA ALA A 33 -10.42 -7.46 11.32
C ALA A 33 -10.41 -8.09 12.72
N ALA A 34 -9.90 -7.37 13.72
CA ALA A 34 -9.80 -7.82 15.10
C ALA A 34 -11.16 -8.04 15.79
N ILE A 35 -12.23 -7.41 15.30
CA ILE A 35 -13.58 -7.54 15.87
C ILE A 35 -14.50 -8.45 15.04
N LEU A 36 -14.06 -8.88 13.85
CA LEU A 36 -14.87 -9.75 12.99
C LEU A 36 -14.97 -11.18 13.55
N PRO A 37 -16.13 -11.83 13.45
CA PRO A 37 -16.25 -13.27 13.67
C PRO A 37 -15.31 -14.04 12.74
N ASN A 38 -14.72 -15.15 13.21
CA ASN A 38 -13.77 -15.94 12.42
C ASN A 38 -14.32 -16.36 11.05
N ALA A 39 -15.60 -16.74 10.97
CA ALA A 39 -16.23 -17.12 9.71
C ALA A 39 -16.30 -15.96 8.69
N MET A 40 -16.53 -14.74 9.18
CA MET A 40 -16.54 -13.56 8.32
C MET A 40 -15.13 -13.21 7.87
N LEU A 41 -14.15 -13.34 8.76
CA LEU A 41 -12.75 -13.10 8.42
C LEU A 41 -12.26 -14.10 7.36
N ASP A 42 -12.62 -15.38 7.47
CA ASP A 42 -12.32 -16.41 6.47
C ASP A 42 -12.97 -16.10 5.12
N GLU A 43 -14.24 -15.65 5.12
CA GLU A 43 -14.97 -15.34 3.88
C GLU A 43 -14.42 -14.08 3.18
N VAL A 44 -14.13 -13.02 3.93
CA VAL A 44 -13.52 -11.81 3.37
C VAL A 44 -12.14 -12.14 2.81
N PHE A 45 -11.32 -12.91 3.53
CA PHE A 45 -10.03 -13.36 3.05
C PHE A 45 -10.15 -14.13 1.72
N ARG A 46 -11.05 -15.11 1.66
CA ARG A 46 -11.30 -15.91 0.44
C ARG A 46 -11.68 -15.03 -0.75
N ILE A 47 -12.61 -14.09 -0.56
CA ILE A 47 -13.07 -13.19 -1.64
C ILE A 47 -11.91 -12.33 -2.15
N VAL A 48 -11.14 -11.71 -1.26
CA VAL A 48 -10.04 -10.82 -1.66
C VAL A 48 -8.93 -11.63 -2.33
N GLN A 49 -8.62 -12.83 -1.81
CA GLN A 49 -7.65 -13.74 -2.41
C GLN A 49 -8.03 -14.12 -3.85
N GLU A 50 -9.27 -14.56 -4.08
CA GLU A 50 -9.74 -14.94 -5.42
C GLU A 50 -9.67 -13.77 -6.42
N LYS A 51 -9.93 -12.56 -5.94
CA LYS A 51 -9.82 -11.34 -6.74
C LYS A 51 -8.37 -11.02 -7.08
N ASN A 52 -7.47 -11.12 -6.11
CA ASN A 52 -6.05 -10.88 -6.33
C ASN A 52 -5.44 -11.93 -7.27
N GLU A 53 -5.75 -13.22 -7.09
CA GLU A 53 -5.31 -14.27 -8.02
C GLU A 53 -5.82 -14.05 -9.44
N THR A 54 -7.03 -13.51 -9.59
CA THR A 54 -7.58 -13.16 -10.90
C THR A 54 -6.80 -12.01 -11.54
N VAL A 55 -6.47 -10.98 -10.77
CA VAL A 55 -5.62 -9.87 -11.22
C VAL A 55 -4.23 -10.38 -11.61
N ASP A 56 -3.62 -11.23 -10.78
CA ASP A 56 -2.30 -11.81 -11.04
C ASP A 56 -2.29 -12.54 -12.39
N ARG A 57 -3.31 -13.38 -12.66
CA ARG A 57 -3.45 -14.06 -13.96
C ARG A 57 -3.54 -13.09 -15.14
N TYR A 58 -4.27 -11.98 -14.99
CA TYR A 58 -4.35 -10.96 -16.04
C TYR A 58 -3.01 -10.25 -16.26
N ILE A 59 -2.28 -9.96 -15.18
CA ILE A 59 -0.93 -9.37 -15.26
C ILE A 59 0.01 -10.33 -15.96
N GLU A 60 0.03 -11.61 -15.57
CA GLU A 60 0.86 -12.64 -16.19
C GLU A 60 0.56 -12.79 -17.68
N ALA A 61 -0.71 -12.81 -18.07
CA ALA A 61 -1.12 -12.87 -19.47
C ALA A 61 -0.62 -11.64 -20.25
N ALA A 62 -0.81 -10.43 -19.71
CA ALA A 62 -0.34 -9.20 -20.34
C ALA A 62 1.20 -9.18 -20.50
N LEU A 63 1.93 -9.66 -19.49
CA LEU A 63 3.40 -9.75 -19.54
C LEU A 63 3.91 -10.80 -20.53
N ALA A 64 3.17 -11.90 -20.71
CA ALA A 64 3.49 -12.91 -21.72
C ALA A 64 3.35 -12.34 -23.15
N GLU A 65 2.44 -11.39 -23.34
CA GLU A 65 2.23 -10.69 -24.61
C GLU A 65 3.21 -9.52 -24.83
N ASP A 66 3.81 -8.96 -23.77
CA ASP A 66 4.82 -7.87 -23.79
C ASP A 66 6.21 -8.36 -24.23
N LYS A 67 6.31 -8.97 -25.41
CA LYS A 67 7.54 -9.63 -25.90
C LYS A 67 8.74 -8.68 -26.06
N ASP A 68 8.48 -7.41 -26.39
CA ASP A 68 9.49 -6.36 -26.49
C ASP A 68 9.75 -5.65 -25.15
N ARG A 69 9.07 -6.06 -24.08
CA ARG A 69 9.16 -5.50 -22.72
C ARG A 69 8.83 -4.00 -22.66
N LYS A 70 8.00 -3.52 -23.56
CA LYS A 70 7.61 -2.11 -23.64
C LYS A 70 6.90 -1.69 -22.36
N TYR A 71 5.87 -2.43 -21.95
CA TYR A 71 5.08 -2.08 -20.76
C TYR A 71 5.91 -2.20 -19.48
N LEU A 72 6.74 -3.25 -19.36
CA LEU A 72 7.68 -3.38 -18.25
C LEU A 72 8.66 -2.20 -18.15
N SER A 73 9.14 -1.71 -19.29
CA SER A 73 10.08 -0.57 -19.33
C SER A 73 9.40 0.74 -18.94
N GLU A 74 8.18 0.99 -19.45
CA GLU A 74 7.36 2.13 -19.06
C GLU A 74 7.04 2.12 -17.56
N LEU A 75 6.69 0.96 -17.00
CA LEU A 75 6.42 0.80 -15.57
C LEU A 75 7.66 1.10 -14.73
N LYS A 76 8.83 0.59 -15.11
CA LYS A 76 10.10 0.90 -14.43
C LYS A 76 10.41 2.40 -14.44
N ALA A 77 10.17 3.08 -15.57
CA ALA A 77 10.37 4.51 -15.68
C ALA A 77 9.43 5.28 -14.73
N LYS A 78 8.15 4.89 -14.67
CA LYS A 78 7.17 5.47 -13.74
C LYS A 78 7.57 5.25 -12.28
N ILE A 79 7.96 4.03 -11.90
CA ILE A 79 8.42 3.70 -10.54
C ILE A 79 9.63 4.56 -10.17
N LYS A 80 10.61 4.69 -11.07
CA LYS A 80 11.78 5.54 -10.82
C LYS A 80 11.36 7.00 -10.59
N LYS A 81 10.45 7.52 -11.41
CA LYS A 81 9.94 8.89 -11.28
C LYS A 81 9.23 9.09 -9.93
N MET A 82 8.30 8.21 -9.57
CA MET A 82 7.57 8.29 -8.30
C MET A 82 8.52 8.21 -7.09
N LYS A 83 9.56 7.36 -7.16
CA LYS A 83 10.57 7.25 -6.10
C LYS A 83 11.34 8.57 -5.94
N THR A 84 11.74 9.21 -7.03
CA THR A 84 12.40 10.51 -6.98
C THR A 84 11.48 11.60 -6.41
N GLU A 85 10.20 11.61 -6.80
CA GLU A 85 9.21 12.56 -6.29
C GLU A 85 8.95 12.36 -4.79
N ALA A 86 8.86 11.11 -4.32
CA ALA A 86 8.67 10.80 -2.90
C ALA A 86 9.85 11.29 -2.05
N PHE A 87 11.10 11.03 -2.46
CA PHE A 87 12.27 11.54 -1.73
C PHE A 87 12.34 13.06 -1.71
N ALA A 88 12.02 13.73 -2.82
CA ALA A 88 12.01 15.18 -2.85
C ALA A 88 10.91 15.80 -1.97
N MET A 89 9.81 15.08 -1.73
CA MET A 89 8.77 15.49 -0.79
C MET A 89 9.20 15.28 0.67
N GLU A 90 9.88 14.17 0.98
CA GLU A 90 10.46 13.94 2.31
C GLU A 90 11.50 15.01 2.66
N GLU A 91 12.43 15.31 1.74
CA GLU A 91 13.47 16.33 1.94
C GLU A 91 12.88 17.72 2.20
N LYS A 92 11.85 18.12 1.43
CA LYS A 92 11.13 19.39 1.65
C LYS A 92 10.37 19.43 2.97
N SER A 93 9.72 18.33 3.34
CA SER A 93 9.00 18.25 4.62
C SER A 93 9.96 18.33 5.81
N GLU A 94 11.17 17.78 5.69
CA GLU A 94 12.21 17.88 6.70
C GLU A 94 12.76 19.31 6.80
N GLU A 95 13.05 19.96 5.66
CA GLU A 95 13.49 21.36 5.61
C GLU A 95 12.45 22.32 6.23
N GLU A 96 11.17 22.22 5.85
CA GLU A 96 10.08 23.03 6.40
C GLU A 96 9.95 22.83 7.93
N SER A 97 10.07 21.59 8.42
CA SER A 97 10.00 21.31 9.85
C SER A 97 11.17 21.89 10.65
N VAL A 98 12.37 21.96 10.07
CA VAL A 98 13.56 22.53 10.71
C VAL A 98 13.46 24.06 10.73
N GLU A 99 12.96 24.66 9.65
CA GLU A 99 12.71 26.11 9.59
C GLU A 99 11.68 26.55 10.65
N GLU A 100 10.55 25.85 10.78
CA GLU A 100 9.55 26.14 11.82
C GLU A 100 10.13 26.06 13.24
N ILE A 101 10.97 25.07 13.53
CA ILE A 101 11.63 24.93 14.84
C ILE A 101 12.60 26.08 15.11
N LEU A 102 13.36 26.50 14.09
CA LEU A 102 14.33 27.59 14.21
C LEU A 102 13.64 28.95 14.40
N GLU A 103 12.53 29.20 13.70
CA GLU A 103 11.74 30.42 13.86
C GLU A 103 11.14 30.51 15.27
N GLN A 104 10.60 29.41 15.78
CA GLN A 104 10.01 29.34 17.12
C GLN A 104 11.06 29.58 18.23
N GLN A 105 12.27 29.04 18.05
CA GLN A 105 13.39 29.31 18.97
C GLN A 105 13.89 30.75 18.92
N LEU A 106 13.83 31.41 17.76
CA LEU A 106 14.20 32.82 17.61
C LEU A 106 13.18 33.75 18.27
N GLU A 107 11.89 33.43 18.17
CA GLU A 107 10.82 34.16 18.88
C GLU A 107 10.95 34.03 20.40
N ASP A 108 11.21 32.82 20.91
CA ASP A 108 11.37 32.56 22.35
C ASP A 108 12.62 33.23 22.97
N LEU A 109 13.59 33.63 22.14
CA LEU A 109 14.81 34.34 22.56
C LEU A 109 14.71 35.87 22.46
N SER A 110 13.60 36.40 21.92
CA SER A 110 13.34 37.84 21.74
C SER A 110 12.48 38.44 22.85
#